data_AF-A0A0M8WDS4-F1
#
_entry.id   AF-A0A0M8WDS4-F1
#
_cell.length_a   1.000
_cell.length_b   1.000
_cell.length_c   1.000
_cell.angle_alpha   90.00
_cell.angle_beta   90.00
_cell.angle_gamma   90.00
#
_symmetry.space_group_name_H-M   'P 1'
#
loop_
_entity.id
_entity.type
_entity.pdbx_description
1 polymer ?
#
loop_
_entity_poly.entity_id
_entity_poly.type
_entity_poly.pdbx_seq_one_letter_code
_entity_poly.pdbx_strand_id
1 'polypeptide(L)'
;MVRVGVYVDGYNLYYGGRKHCGRGSAGWRWLDVRALAVSLLNEQAANWPGARIDRIVYCTARISSAHNASGSQDQDVYLKALLAAGSVDHIEYGNYISKVIKRPLATEGSRGRPVLVEPDWPIKVQAQGQPVAGALFMASVATFEEKGSDVNVASHLLVDVLTGVVDAVMLVSNDSDLRLPVREAWRRLPVGVINPGSGYTAGALSTSAGTGVGTAHHWWRTLAATDYRGHQLPDPAGRYTRPPGW
;
A
#
# COMPACT_ATOMS: atom_id res chain seq x y z
N MET A 1 26.48 11.58 8.54
CA MET A 1 25.04 11.81 8.75
C MET A 1 24.31 10.70 8.01
N VAL A 2 23.39 9.98 8.64
CA VAL A 2 22.74 8.80 8.05
C VAL A 2 21.65 9.25 7.06
N ARG A 3 21.77 8.89 5.78
CA ARG A 3 20.79 9.20 4.73
C ARG A 3 19.74 8.11 4.67
N VAL A 4 18.47 8.48 4.87
CA VAL A 4 17.35 7.54 4.85
C VAL A 4 16.58 7.67 3.53
N GLY A 5 16.45 6.55 2.82
CA GLY A 5 15.50 6.41 1.71
C GLY A 5 14.16 5.88 2.21
N VAL A 6 13.07 6.52 1.82
CA VAL A 6 11.70 6.10 2.15
C VAL A 6 11.01 5.59 0.88
N TYR A 7 10.52 4.36 0.91
CA TYR A 7 9.80 3.75 -0.21
C TYR A 7 8.38 3.45 0.23
N VAL A 8 7.41 4.02 -0.47
CA VAL A 8 6.00 4.00 -0.08
C VAL A 8 5.18 3.27 -1.12
N ASP A 9 4.47 2.25 -0.66
CA ASP A 9 3.40 1.61 -1.40
C ASP A 9 2.11 2.42 -1.18
N GLY A 10 1.74 3.20 -2.20
CA GLY A 10 0.62 4.12 -2.12
C GLY A 10 -0.74 3.44 -1.94
N TYR A 11 -0.92 2.24 -2.50
CA TYR A 11 -2.18 1.49 -2.35
C TYR A 11 -2.26 0.89 -0.95
N ASN A 12 -1.19 0.25 -0.48
CA ASN A 12 -1.14 -0.31 0.87
C ASN A 12 -1.36 0.78 1.94
N LEU A 13 -0.74 1.95 1.76
CA LEU A 13 -0.94 3.13 2.61
C LEU A 13 -2.39 3.61 2.60
N TYR A 14 -3.00 3.79 1.42
CA TYR A 14 -4.39 4.25 1.30
C TYR A 14 -5.39 3.28 1.96
N TYR A 15 -5.26 1.98 1.69
CA TYR A 15 -6.16 0.97 2.27
C TYR A 15 -5.93 0.78 3.77
N GLY A 16 -4.70 0.96 4.26
CA GLY A 16 -4.38 1.04 5.68
C GLY A 16 -5.12 2.19 6.36
N GLY A 17 -5.00 3.41 5.81
CA GLY A 17 -5.71 4.59 6.31
C GLY A 17 -7.23 4.41 6.29
N ARG A 18 -7.77 3.86 5.20
CA ARG A 18 -9.21 3.55 5.09
C ARG A 18 -9.69 2.60 6.20
N LYS A 19 -8.86 1.62 6.59
CA LYS A 19 -9.19 0.67 7.65
C LYS A 19 -9.16 1.32 9.03
N HIS A 20 -8.21 2.21 9.29
CA HIS A 20 -8.06 2.91 10.57
C HIS A 20 -9.01 4.09 10.77
N CYS A 21 -9.24 4.87 9.73
CA CYS A 21 -10.00 6.12 9.79
C CYS A 21 -11.47 5.94 9.39
N GLY A 22 -11.82 4.83 8.75
CA GLY A 22 -13.17 4.51 8.29
C GLY A 22 -13.42 4.90 6.82
N ARG A 23 -14.30 4.14 6.16
CA ARG A 23 -14.70 4.41 4.78
C ARG A 23 -15.59 5.65 4.73
N GLY A 24 -15.19 6.65 3.94
CA GLY A 24 -15.98 7.88 3.75
C GLY A 24 -15.77 8.96 4.82
N SER A 25 -14.91 8.71 5.81
CA SER A 25 -14.48 9.74 6.76
C SER A 25 -13.57 10.76 6.08
N ALA A 26 -13.79 12.05 6.33
CA ALA A 26 -12.89 13.13 5.90
C ALA A 26 -11.71 13.31 6.87
N GLY A 27 -10.70 14.08 6.46
CA GLY A 27 -9.59 14.53 7.30
C GLY A 27 -8.41 13.56 7.41
N TRP A 28 -8.26 12.62 6.48
CA TRP A 28 -7.11 11.70 6.48
C TRP A 28 -6.52 11.43 5.09
N ARG A 29 -7.23 11.79 4.01
CA ARG A 29 -6.81 11.46 2.64
C ARG A 29 -5.84 12.49 2.07
N TRP A 30 -5.75 13.69 2.65
CA TRP A 30 -4.81 14.74 2.27
C TRP A 30 -3.47 14.60 3.01
N LEU A 31 -2.93 13.37 3.02
CA LEU A 31 -1.79 12.99 3.86
C LEU A 31 -0.48 13.63 3.35
N ASP A 32 0.28 14.22 4.27
CA ASP A 32 1.67 14.62 4.03
C ASP A 32 2.60 13.44 4.36
N VAL A 33 3.09 12.78 3.31
CA VAL A 33 3.96 11.61 3.39
C VAL A 33 5.31 11.95 4.02
N ARG A 34 5.90 13.11 3.69
CA ARG A 34 7.16 13.55 4.30
C ARG A 34 6.98 13.88 5.77
N ALA A 35 5.96 14.64 6.13
CA ALA A 35 5.71 14.99 7.53
C ALA A 35 5.52 13.72 8.38
N LEU A 36 4.74 12.76 7.87
CA LEU A 36 4.58 11.45 8.50
C LEU A 36 5.93 10.73 8.66
N ALA A 37 6.70 10.61 7.58
CA ALA A 37 7.99 9.91 7.61
C ALA A 37 9.00 10.59 8.56
N VAL A 38 9.01 11.92 8.63
CA VAL A 38 9.87 12.69 9.56
C VAL A 38 9.46 12.40 11.02
N SER A 39 8.16 12.41 11.33
CA SER A 39 7.69 12.07 12.69
C SER A 39 8.13 10.66 13.09
N LEU A 40 7.93 9.68 12.20
CA LEU A 40 8.32 8.29 12.43
C LEU A 40 9.83 8.14 12.59
N LEU A 41 10.63 8.87 11.81
CA LEU A 41 12.09 8.86 11.94
C LEU A 41 12.52 9.44 13.30
N ASN A 42 11.89 10.54 13.73
CA ASN A 42 12.18 11.17 15.02
C ASN A 42 11.83 10.28 16.22
N GLU A 43 10.72 9.54 16.14
CA GLU A 43 10.37 8.50 17.14
C GLU A 43 11.49 7.46 17.30
N GLN A 44 12.28 7.24 16.24
CA GLN A 44 13.33 6.23 16.17
C GLN A 44 14.74 6.84 16.24
N ALA A 45 14.88 8.10 16.69
CA ALA A 45 16.17 8.79 16.77
C ALA A 45 17.19 8.07 17.68
N ALA A 46 16.74 7.30 18.67
CA ALA A 46 17.60 6.46 19.48
C ALA A 46 18.22 5.29 18.68
N ASN A 47 17.47 4.75 17.71
CA ASN A 47 17.94 3.67 16.85
C ASN A 47 18.86 4.20 15.75
N TRP A 48 18.50 5.34 15.13
CA TRP A 48 19.25 5.98 14.04
C TRP A 48 19.60 7.45 14.38
N PRO A 49 20.62 7.68 15.23
CA PRO A 49 20.97 9.02 15.69
C PRO A 49 21.48 9.90 14.54
N GLY A 50 20.92 11.10 14.42
CA GLY A 50 21.30 12.08 13.39
C GLY A 50 20.91 11.66 11.96
N ALA A 51 19.99 10.72 11.81
CA ALA A 51 19.43 10.35 10.53
C ALA A 51 18.55 11.46 9.95
N ARG A 52 18.56 11.58 8.62
CA ARG A 52 17.66 12.49 7.87
C ARG A 52 17.07 11.76 6.68
N ILE A 53 15.87 12.17 6.30
CA ILE A 53 15.27 11.72 5.03
C ILE A 53 16.00 12.40 3.88
N ASP A 54 16.60 11.59 3.03
CA ASP A 54 17.32 12.05 1.83
C ASP A 54 16.45 11.94 0.59
N ARG A 55 15.58 10.91 0.54
CA ARG A 55 14.68 10.67 -0.59
C ARG A 55 13.40 9.95 -0.17
N ILE A 56 12.28 10.30 -0.80
CA ILE A 56 10.99 9.61 -0.71
C ILE A 56 10.51 9.24 -2.11
N VAL A 57 10.36 7.94 -2.35
CA VAL A 57 9.76 7.38 -3.57
C VAL A 57 8.36 6.87 -3.25
N TYR A 58 7.35 7.43 -3.94
CA TYR A 58 5.96 7.05 -3.78
C TYR A 58 5.48 6.26 -4.99
N CYS A 59 5.29 4.95 -4.83
CA CYS A 59 4.85 4.06 -5.89
C CYS A 59 3.33 3.92 -5.85
N THR A 60 2.67 4.16 -6.98
CA THR A 60 1.20 4.08 -7.07
C THR A 60 0.74 3.83 -8.50
N ALA A 61 -0.56 3.57 -8.69
CA ALA A 61 -1.18 3.55 -10.02
C ALA A 61 -2.36 4.52 -10.09
N ARG A 62 -2.49 5.20 -11.23
CA ARG A 62 -3.59 6.13 -11.48
C ARG A 62 -4.90 5.38 -11.65
N ILE A 63 -5.92 5.76 -10.88
CA ILE A 63 -7.26 5.21 -10.99
C ILE A 63 -7.86 5.64 -12.33
N SER A 64 -8.48 4.69 -13.03
CA SER A 64 -9.19 4.97 -14.28
C SER A 64 -10.43 5.84 -14.05
N SER A 65 -10.55 6.92 -14.84
CA SER A 65 -11.71 7.82 -14.82
C SER A 65 -12.99 7.16 -15.38
N ALA A 66 -12.87 6.09 -16.17
CA ALA A 66 -13.99 5.43 -16.85
C ALA A 66 -15.07 4.88 -15.89
N HIS A 67 -14.68 4.51 -14.67
CA HIS A 67 -15.60 3.97 -13.66
C HIS A 67 -15.68 4.82 -12.39
N ASN A 68 -14.71 5.72 -12.18
CA ASN A 68 -14.66 6.60 -11.01
C ASN A 68 -14.00 7.94 -11.35
N ALA A 69 -14.73 8.80 -12.07
CA ALA A 69 -14.23 10.09 -12.53
C ALA A 69 -13.80 10.99 -11.37
N SER A 70 -14.63 11.12 -10.31
CA SER A 70 -14.30 11.93 -9.13
C SER A 70 -13.07 11.40 -8.40
N GLY A 71 -12.98 10.09 -8.15
CA GLY A 71 -11.81 9.52 -7.48
C GLY A 71 -10.52 9.65 -8.29
N SER A 72 -10.60 9.55 -9.61
CA SER A 72 -9.46 9.79 -10.51
C SER A 72 -8.99 11.25 -10.44
N GLN A 73 -9.93 12.20 -10.45
CA GLN A 73 -9.64 13.63 -10.35
C GLN A 73 -9.04 13.99 -8.99
N ASP A 74 -9.65 13.52 -7.90
CA ASP A 74 -9.14 13.78 -6.54
C ASP A 74 -7.74 13.20 -6.35
N GLN A 75 -7.49 11.99 -6.86
CA GLN A 75 -6.16 11.37 -6.81
C GLN A 75 -5.14 12.17 -7.61
N ASP A 76 -5.49 12.61 -8.83
CA ASP A 76 -4.59 13.44 -9.65
C ASP A 76 -4.22 14.75 -8.94
N VAL A 77 -5.19 15.42 -8.30
CA VAL A 77 -4.96 16.61 -7.48
C VAL A 77 -3.99 16.31 -6.33
N TYR A 78 -4.20 15.20 -5.61
CA TYR A 78 -3.34 14.80 -4.51
C TYR A 78 -1.91 14.47 -4.94
N LEU A 79 -1.73 13.69 -6.02
CA LEU A 79 -0.39 13.35 -6.51
C LEU A 79 0.39 14.59 -6.96
N LYS A 80 -0.30 15.56 -7.56
CA LYS A 80 0.30 16.85 -7.92
C LYS A 80 0.63 17.70 -6.68
N ALA A 81 -0.21 17.67 -5.65
CA ALA A 81 0.02 18.34 -4.38
C ALA A 81 1.24 17.75 -3.63
N LEU A 82 1.41 16.43 -3.64
CA LEU A 82 2.56 15.77 -3.03
C LEU A 82 3.88 16.29 -3.61
N LEU A 83 3.98 16.41 -4.94
CA LEU A 83 5.15 16.97 -5.60
C LEU A 83 5.32 18.47 -5.34
N ALA A 84 4.23 19.25 -5.42
CA ALA A 84 4.28 20.69 -5.25
C ALA A 84 4.64 21.12 -3.82
N ALA A 85 4.24 20.34 -2.81
CA ALA A 85 4.61 20.57 -1.42
C ALA A 85 5.98 19.96 -1.04
N GLY A 86 6.63 19.26 -1.96
CA GLY A 86 7.85 18.49 -1.67
C GLY A 86 7.62 17.35 -0.69
N SER A 87 6.38 16.88 -0.52
CA SER A 87 6.03 15.75 0.36
C SER A 87 6.58 14.41 -0.13
N VAL A 88 6.90 14.31 -1.42
CA VAL A 88 7.64 13.19 -2.02
C VAL A 88 8.64 13.72 -3.05
N ASP A 89 9.73 12.99 -3.29
CA ASP A 89 10.77 13.39 -4.27
C ASP A 89 10.52 12.77 -5.64
N HIS A 90 9.92 11.58 -5.69
CA HIS A 90 9.58 10.88 -6.91
C HIS A 90 8.25 10.14 -6.78
N ILE A 91 7.46 10.13 -7.85
CA ILE A 91 6.26 9.28 -7.96
C ILE A 91 6.50 8.28 -9.09
N GLU A 92 6.49 7.00 -8.75
CA GLU A 92 6.62 5.92 -9.73
C GLU A 92 5.24 5.34 -10.05
N TYR A 93 4.91 5.28 -11.34
CA TYR A 93 3.57 4.88 -11.79
C TYR A 93 3.54 3.43 -12.26
N GLY A 94 2.76 2.62 -11.56
CA GLY A 94 2.27 1.32 -12.03
C GLY A 94 1.09 1.48 -12.99
N ASN A 95 0.51 0.34 -13.37
CA ASN A 95 -0.61 0.27 -14.30
C ASN A 95 -1.92 -0.03 -13.57
N TYR A 96 -3.01 0.61 -14.00
CA TYR A 96 -4.36 0.30 -13.55
C TYR A 96 -5.13 -0.34 -14.70
N ILE A 97 -5.42 -1.63 -14.57
CA ILE A 97 -6.03 -2.42 -15.65
C ILE A 97 -7.47 -2.77 -15.26
N SER A 98 -8.42 -2.23 -16.02
CA SER A 98 -9.82 -2.66 -15.97
C SER A 98 -10.03 -3.86 -16.88
N LYS A 99 -10.66 -4.91 -16.37
CA LYS A 99 -10.93 -6.13 -17.13
C LYS A 99 -12.23 -6.79 -16.69
N VAL A 100 -12.79 -7.61 -17.57
CA VAL A 100 -13.88 -8.54 -17.21
C VAL A 100 -13.26 -9.90 -16.92
N ILE A 101 -13.51 -10.43 -15.74
CA ILE A 101 -13.13 -11.81 -15.40
C ILE A 101 -14.36 -12.71 -15.37
N LYS A 102 -14.18 -13.98 -15.78
CA LYS A 102 -15.20 -15.02 -15.67
C LYS A 102 -14.82 -15.96 -14.53
N ARG A 103 -15.71 -16.11 -13.55
CA ARG A 103 -15.49 -16.94 -12.35
C ARG A 103 -16.78 -17.66 -11.95
N PRO A 104 -16.69 -18.78 -11.21
CA PRO A 104 -17.85 -19.40 -10.59
C PRO A 104 -18.61 -18.39 -9.73
N LEU A 105 -19.94 -18.40 -9.83
CA LEU A 105 -20.82 -17.62 -8.98
C LEU A 105 -20.68 -18.10 -7.53
N ALA A 106 -20.56 -17.16 -6.61
CA ALA A 106 -20.39 -17.45 -5.19
C ALA A 106 -21.16 -16.45 -4.33
N THR A 107 -21.58 -16.90 -3.15
CA THR A 107 -22.03 -16.04 -2.06
C THR A 107 -20.90 -15.83 -1.04
N GLU A 108 -21.07 -14.86 -0.16
CA GLU A 108 -20.10 -14.58 0.89
C GLU A 108 -20.25 -15.58 2.05
N GLY A 109 -19.20 -16.36 2.29
CA GLY A 109 -19.08 -17.24 3.45
C GLY A 109 -18.36 -16.58 4.62
N SER A 110 -17.92 -17.41 5.58
CA SER A 110 -17.21 -16.92 6.76
C SER A 110 -15.90 -16.21 6.37
N ARG A 111 -15.69 -15.02 6.96
CA ARG A 111 -14.52 -14.15 6.70
C ARG A 111 -14.33 -13.77 5.22
N GLY A 112 -15.41 -13.64 4.46
CA GLY A 112 -15.35 -13.23 3.05
C GLY A 112 -14.89 -14.33 2.09
N ARG A 113 -14.79 -15.59 2.55
CA ARG A 113 -14.43 -16.71 1.67
C ARG A 113 -15.59 -17.00 0.70
N PRO A 114 -15.32 -17.23 -0.60
CA PRO A 114 -16.38 -17.53 -1.55
C PRO A 114 -16.97 -18.91 -1.28
N VAL A 115 -18.30 -18.99 -1.22
CA VAL A 115 -19.07 -20.24 -1.20
C VAL A 115 -19.74 -20.38 -2.55
N LEU A 116 -19.39 -21.41 -3.32
CA LEU A 116 -19.91 -21.58 -4.67
C LEU A 116 -21.43 -21.81 -4.63
N VAL A 117 -22.15 -21.17 -5.56
CA VAL A 117 -23.57 -21.44 -5.73
C VAL A 117 -23.72 -22.70 -6.55
N GLU A 118 -24.26 -23.74 -5.94
CA GLU A 118 -24.54 -25.01 -6.58
C GLU A 118 -25.95 -25.03 -7.20
N PRO A 119 -26.19 -25.86 -8.23
CA PRO A 119 -27.51 -26.02 -8.82
C PRO A 119 -28.46 -26.74 -7.85
N ASP A 120 -29.30 -25.98 -7.17
CA ASP A 120 -30.39 -26.50 -6.35
C ASP A 120 -31.66 -25.65 -6.51
N TRP A 121 -32.78 -26.10 -5.95
CA TRP A 121 -34.04 -25.35 -6.01
C TRP A 121 -33.83 -23.89 -5.54
N PRO A 122 -34.24 -22.88 -6.33
CA PRO A 122 -35.19 -22.94 -7.45
C PRO A 122 -34.59 -23.15 -8.86
N ILE A 123 -33.27 -23.19 -9.03
CA ILE A 123 -32.61 -23.32 -10.33
C ILE A 123 -31.77 -24.60 -10.37
N LYS A 124 -32.34 -25.68 -10.91
CA LYS A 124 -31.64 -26.95 -11.15
C LYS A 124 -31.13 -27.04 -12.59
N VAL A 125 -29.94 -27.61 -12.76
CA VAL A 125 -29.34 -27.90 -14.07
C VAL A 125 -29.51 -29.38 -14.39
N GLN A 126 -30.00 -29.68 -15.59
CA GLN A 126 -30.22 -31.04 -16.08
C GLN A 126 -29.62 -31.23 -17.46
N ALA A 127 -29.14 -32.45 -17.73
CA ALA A 127 -28.75 -32.91 -19.06
C ALA A 127 -29.50 -34.22 -19.34
N GLN A 128 -30.23 -34.27 -20.46
CA GLN A 128 -31.05 -35.43 -20.84
C GLN A 128 -32.03 -35.88 -19.73
N GLY A 129 -32.63 -34.91 -19.03
CA GLY A 129 -33.59 -35.15 -17.95
C GLY A 129 -32.97 -35.62 -16.63
N GLN A 130 -31.64 -35.81 -16.55
CA GLN A 130 -30.94 -36.18 -15.32
C GLN A 130 -30.28 -34.95 -14.68
N PRO A 131 -30.36 -34.78 -13.34
CA PRO A 131 -29.64 -33.72 -12.63
C PRO A 131 -28.13 -33.82 -12.85
N VAL A 132 -27.47 -32.68 -13.09
CA VAL A 132 -26.01 -32.60 -13.20
C VAL A 132 -25.43 -32.13 -11.87
N ALA A 133 -25.08 -33.07 -11.00
CA ALA A 133 -24.40 -32.80 -9.74
C ALA A 133 -23.01 -32.20 -10.03
N GLY A 134 -22.78 -30.94 -9.63
CA GLY A 134 -21.52 -30.23 -9.86
C GLY A 134 -21.49 -29.30 -11.08
N ALA A 135 -22.62 -29.02 -11.72
CA ALA A 135 -22.67 -27.92 -12.69
C ALA A 135 -22.34 -26.59 -12.01
N LEU A 136 -21.64 -25.70 -12.72
CA LEU A 136 -21.21 -24.41 -12.18
C LEU A 136 -22.00 -23.27 -12.85
N PHE A 137 -22.56 -22.38 -12.04
CA PHE A 137 -22.99 -21.09 -12.54
C PHE A 137 -21.76 -20.20 -12.74
N MET A 138 -21.60 -19.64 -13.93
CA MET A 138 -20.48 -18.76 -14.26
C MET A 138 -20.98 -17.32 -14.34
N ALA A 139 -20.28 -16.39 -13.68
CA ALA A 139 -20.57 -14.97 -13.73
C ALA A 139 -19.41 -14.19 -14.38
N SER A 140 -19.77 -13.15 -15.15
CA SER A 140 -18.82 -12.15 -15.64
C SER A 140 -18.83 -10.97 -14.69
N VAL A 141 -17.67 -10.62 -14.13
CA VAL A 141 -17.52 -9.53 -13.17
C VAL A 141 -16.54 -8.51 -13.72
N ALA A 142 -16.97 -7.25 -13.78
CA ALA A 142 -16.09 -6.13 -14.03
C ALA A 142 -15.19 -5.94 -12.79
N THR A 143 -13.88 -5.95 -13.00
CA THR A 143 -12.89 -5.82 -11.93
C THR A 143 -11.76 -4.90 -12.38
N PHE A 144 -10.97 -4.44 -11.42
CA PHE A 144 -9.75 -3.71 -11.69
C PHE A 144 -8.59 -4.37 -10.96
N GLU A 145 -7.42 -4.28 -11.56
CA GLU A 145 -6.17 -4.78 -11.00
C GLU A 145 -5.12 -3.67 -11.10
N GLU A 146 -4.51 -3.34 -9.98
CA GLU A 146 -3.29 -2.55 -9.97
C GLU A 146 -2.12 -3.50 -10.23
N LYS A 147 -1.20 -3.10 -11.10
CA LYS A 147 -0.02 -3.88 -11.45
C LYS A 147 1.25 -3.06 -11.38
N GLY A 148 2.26 -3.63 -10.72
CA GLY A 148 3.64 -3.17 -10.80
C GLY A 148 4.04 -2.16 -9.73
N SER A 149 3.13 -1.66 -8.88
CA SER A 149 3.52 -0.80 -7.76
C SER A 149 4.48 -1.51 -6.80
N ASP A 150 4.21 -2.78 -6.49
CA ASP A 150 5.04 -3.69 -5.69
C ASP A 150 6.45 -3.88 -6.30
N VAL A 151 6.51 -4.18 -7.60
CA VAL A 151 7.76 -4.30 -8.36
C VAL A 151 8.54 -3.00 -8.35
N ASN A 152 7.85 -1.86 -8.48
CA ASN A 152 8.46 -0.54 -8.46
C ASN A 152 9.05 -0.21 -7.07
N VAL A 153 8.31 -0.48 -5.99
CA VAL A 153 8.82 -0.33 -4.61
C VAL A 153 10.07 -1.19 -4.42
N ALA A 154 10.00 -2.48 -4.77
CA ALA A 154 11.11 -3.41 -4.64
C ALA A 154 12.34 -2.95 -5.43
N SER A 155 12.13 -2.49 -6.66
CA SER A 155 13.21 -2.09 -7.58
C SER A 155 13.92 -0.84 -7.08
N HIS A 156 13.18 0.24 -6.77
CA HIS A 156 13.78 1.47 -6.23
C HIS A 156 14.52 1.21 -4.92
N LEU A 157 13.92 0.43 -4.01
CA LEU A 157 14.56 0.04 -2.76
C LEU A 157 15.89 -0.68 -3.00
N LEU A 158 15.90 -1.71 -3.85
CA LEU A 158 17.11 -2.50 -4.08
C LEU A 158 18.17 -1.72 -4.87
N VAL A 159 17.77 -0.92 -5.87
CA VAL A 159 18.69 -0.07 -6.62
C VAL A 159 19.41 0.88 -5.68
N ASP A 160 18.69 1.58 -4.80
CA ASP A 160 19.28 2.58 -3.93
C ASP A 160 20.16 1.93 -2.83
N VAL A 161 19.75 0.76 -2.32
CA VAL A 161 20.57 -0.04 -1.37
C VAL A 161 21.85 -0.53 -2.02
N LEU A 162 21.78 -1.11 -3.22
CA LEU A 162 22.93 -1.73 -3.89
C LEU A 162 23.90 -0.71 -4.48
N THR A 163 23.43 0.50 -4.78
CA THR A 163 24.28 1.61 -5.27
C THR A 163 24.86 2.46 -4.14
N GLY A 164 24.44 2.26 -2.88
CA GLY A 164 24.97 2.98 -1.73
C GLY A 164 24.56 4.45 -1.65
N VAL A 165 23.47 4.84 -2.32
CA VAL A 165 22.95 6.22 -2.28
C VAL A 165 22.20 6.51 -0.97
N VAL A 166 21.82 5.48 -0.21
CA VAL A 166 21.22 5.58 1.12
C VAL A 166 21.98 4.73 2.13
N ASP A 167 21.91 5.11 3.40
CA ASP A 167 22.57 4.45 4.52
C ASP A 167 21.57 3.72 5.43
N ALA A 168 20.27 3.98 5.27
CA ALA A 168 19.16 3.27 5.92
C ALA A 168 17.89 3.36 5.08
N VAL A 169 16.93 2.45 5.31
CA VAL A 169 15.69 2.35 4.53
C VAL A 169 14.46 2.37 5.43
N MET A 170 13.46 3.18 5.09
CA MET A 170 12.10 3.07 5.62
C MET A 170 11.17 2.54 4.52
N LEU A 171 10.52 1.40 4.76
CA LEU A 171 9.51 0.85 3.87
C LEU A 171 8.12 1.05 4.46
N VAL A 172 7.23 1.73 3.74
CA VAL A 172 5.82 1.88 4.11
C VAL A 172 4.98 0.93 3.27
N SER A 173 4.87 -0.32 3.74
CA SER A 173 4.01 -1.36 3.18
C SER A 173 3.88 -2.53 4.16
N ASN A 174 2.79 -3.27 4.05
CA ASN A 174 2.60 -4.58 4.68
C ASN A 174 2.34 -5.68 3.65
N ASP A 175 2.79 -5.49 2.40
CA ASP A 175 2.71 -6.51 1.36
C ASP A 175 3.77 -7.61 1.56
N SER A 176 3.32 -8.85 1.65
CA SER A 176 4.18 -10.01 1.80
C SER A 176 5.06 -10.29 0.58
N ASP A 177 4.68 -9.81 -0.60
CA ASP A 177 5.46 -10.02 -1.83
C ASP A 177 6.80 -9.26 -1.78
N LEU A 178 6.88 -8.21 -0.95
CA LEU A 178 8.12 -7.47 -0.66
C LEU A 178 9.09 -8.19 0.29
N ARG A 179 8.81 -9.44 0.70
CA ARG A 179 9.68 -10.21 1.62
C ARG A 179 11.12 -10.32 1.11
N LEU A 180 11.32 -10.66 -0.16
CA LEU A 180 12.66 -10.82 -0.73
C LEU A 180 13.44 -9.50 -0.75
N PRO A 181 12.95 -8.39 -1.33
CA PRO A 181 13.69 -7.13 -1.37
C PRO A 181 14.00 -6.60 0.04
N VAL A 182 13.05 -6.70 0.99
CA VAL A 182 13.29 -6.30 2.39
C VAL A 182 14.39 -7.13 3.04
N ARG A 183 14.37 -8.45 2.85
CA ARG A 183 15.42 -9.33 3.39
C ARG A 183 16.80 -9.01 2.80
N GLU A 184 16.87 -8.69 1.51
CA GLU A 184 18.14 -8.30 0.89
C GLU A 184 18.64 -6.93 1.38
N ALA A 185 17.74 -5.99 1.67
CA ALA A 185 18.10 -4.73 2.30
C ALA A 185 18.58 -4.92 3.75
N TRP A 186 17.90 -5.77 4.55
CA TRP A 186 18.31 -6.08 5.92
C TRP A 186 19.73 -6.61 6.05
N ARG A 187 20.19 -7.37 5.06
CA ARG A 187 21.56 -7.90 5.05
C ARG A 187 22.63 -6.83 4.86
N ARG A 188 22.24 -5.60 4.51
CA ARG A 188 23.14 -4.54 4.04
C ARG A 188 23.01 -3.26 4.86
N LEU A 189 21.79 -2.83 5.17
CA LEU A 189 21.50 -1.55 5.83
C LEU A 189 20.49 -1.73 6.98
N PRO A 190 20.47 -0.81 7.95
CA PRO A 190 19.34 -0.62 8.85
C PRO A 190 18.04 -0.40 8.08
N VAL A 191 16.95 -1.02 8.56
CA VAL A 191 15.63 -0.92 7.90
C VAL A 191 14.53 -0.78 8.93
N GLY A 192 13.66 0.19 8.70
CA GLY A 192 12.38 0.38 9.37
C GLY A 192 11.25 -0.11 8.49
N VAL A 193 10.39 -1.00 8.99
CA VAL A 193 9.19 -1.44 8.26
C VAL A 193 7.96 -0.85 8.94
N ILE A 194 7.20 -0.07 8.17
CA ILE A 194 6.02 0.64 8.60
C ILE A 194 4.80 -0.08 8.01
N ASN A 195 4.01 -0.71 8.88
CA ASN A 195 2.75 -1.35 8.50
C ASN A 195 1.63 -0.31 8.49
N PRO A 196 1.04 0.02 7.34
CA PRO A 196 -0.02 1.02 7.27
C PRO A 196 -1.37 0.55 7.82
N GLY A 197 -1.61 -0.77 7.88
CA GLY A 197 -2.89 -1.36 8.27
C GLY A 197 -2.98 -1.76 9.75
N SER A 198 -4.06 -2.48 10.09
CA SER A 198 -4.32 -2.98 11.47
C SER A 198 -4.21 -4.50 11.62
N GLY A 199 -3.69 -5.19 10.60
CA GLY A 199 -3.36 -6.62 10.74
C GLY A 199 -2.02 -6.81 11.44
N TYR A 200 -1.72 -8.04 11.89
CA TYR A 200 -0.35 -8.40 12.28
C TYR A 200 0.61 -8.00 11.16
N THR A 201 1.73 -7.39 11.51
CA THR A 201 2.85 -7.22 10.55
C THR A 201 3.15 -8.59 9.97
N ALA A 202 3.18 -8.70 8.64
CA ALA A 202 3.37 -9.98 7.98
C ALA A 202 4.62 -10.66 8.58
N GLY A 203 4.50 -11.90 9.08
CA GLY A 203 5.60 -12.61 9.75
C GLY A 203 6.87 -12.70 8.88
N ALA A 204 6.68 -12.68 7.56
CA ALA A 204 7.70 -12.59 6.53
C ALA A 204 8.51 -11.28 6.54
N LEU A 205 7.89 -10.17 6.97
CA LEU A 205 8.49 -8.86 7.14
C LEU A 205 8.90 -8.58 8.60
N SER A 206 8.62 -9.50 9.53
CA SER A 206 8.91 -9.32 10.97
C SER A 206 9.81 -10.42 11.55
N THR A 207 10.44 -11.25 10.72
CA THR A 207 11.22 -12.39 11.21
C THR A 207 12.60 -11.97 11.69
N SER A 208 12.72 -11.91 13.02
CA SER A 208 13.91 -12.15 13.83
C SER A 208 15.07 -11.16 13.68
N ALA A 209 15.12 -10.19 14.61
CA ALA A 209 16.30 -9.41 14.96
C ALA A 209 17.47 -10.26 15.54
N GLY A 210 17.66 -11.50 15.07
CA GLY A 210 18.48 -12.50 15.75
C GLY A 210 19.48 -13.30 14.89
N THR A 211 19.54 -13.13 13.57
CA THR A 211 20.49 -13.91 12.74
C THR A 211 21.13 -13.09 11.61
N GLY A 212 21.91 -12.08 11.97
CA GLY A 212 22.78 -11.34 11.05
C GLY A 212 23.69 -10.36 11.79
N VAL A 213 24.84 -10.02 11.20
CA VAL A 213 25.74 -8.99 11.76
C VAL A 213 25.02 -7.63 11.66
N GLY A 214 24.76 -6.95 12.79
CA GLY A 214 24.18 -5.59 12.81
C GLY A 214 22.73 -5.44 13.30
N THR A 215 22.19 -6.41 14.06
CA THR A 215 20.77 -6.45 14.52
C THR A 215 20.28 -5.29 15.40
N ALA A 216 21.12 -4.34 15.79
CA ALA A 216 20.78 -3.27 16.73
C ALA A 216 20.00 -2.08 16.11
N HIS A 217 19.68 -2.11 14.82
CA HIS A 217 19.15 -0.92 14.11
C HIS A 217 17.94 -1.19 13.20
N HIS A 218 17.27 -2.35 13.29
CA HIS A 218 16.00 -2.57 12.61
C HIS A 218 14.83 -2.27 13.53
N TRP A 219 13.75 -1.71 12.99
CA TRP A 219 12.56 -1.41 13.78
C TRP A 219 11.27 -1.61 12.97
N TRP A 220 10.16 -1.77 13.69
CA TRP A 220 8.84 -1.97 13.13
C TRP A 220 7.85 -1.03 13.80
N ARG A 221 6.95 -0.45 13.00
CA ARG A 221 5.91 0.45 13.50
C ARG A 221 4.61 0.24 12.72
N THR A 222 3.50 0.12 13.43
CA THR A 222 2.17 0.03 12.82
C THR A 222 1.47 1.37 12.92
N LEU A 223 1.08 1.98 11.80
CA LEU A 223 0.38 3.26 11.81
C LEU A 223 -0.95 3.16 12.56
N ALA A 224 -1.30 4.23 13.26
CA ALA A 224 -2.58 4.42 13.92
C ALA A 224 -3.39 5.52 13.23
N ALA A 225 -4.68 5.60 13.53
CA ALA A 225 -5.56 6.62 12.96
C ALA A 225 -5.11 8.07 13.25
N THR A 226 -4.38 8.28 14.35
CA THR A 226 -3.75 9.57 14.70
C THR A 226 -2.63 9.93 13.75
N ASP A 227 -1.85 8.96 13.27
CA ASP A 227 -0.75 9.19 12.33
C ASP A 227 -1.31 9.69 10.99
N TYR A 228 -2.40 9.09 10.53
CA TYR A 228 -3.09 9.55 9.32
C TYR A 228 -3.69 10.94 9.47
N ARG A 229 -4.43 11.20 10.56
CA ARG A 229 -5.11 12.50 10.75
C ARG A 229 -4.18 13.64 11.15
N GLY A 230 -3.05 13.31 11.80
CA GLY A 230 -2.10 14.30 12.32
C GLY A 230 -1.13 14.86 11.29
N HIS A 231 -0.94 14.17 10.15
CA HIS A 231 0.03 14.56 9.12
C HIS A 231 -0.71 14.90 7.83
N GLN A 232 -1.43 16.02 7.79
CA GLN A 232 -2.10 16.49 6.58
C GLN A 232 -1.28 17.57 5.88
N LEU A 233 -1.30 17.57 4.56
CA LEU A 233 -0.74 18.63 3.73
C LEU A 233 -1.44 19.97 4.06
N PRO A 234 -0.75 21.11 3.87
CA PRO A 234 -1.40 22.41 3.92
C PRO A 234 -2.50 22.51 2.84
N ASP A 235 -3.44 23.43 3.05
CA ASP A 235 -4.55 23.68 2.14
C ASP A 235 -4.62 25.20 1.85
N PRO A 236 -4.12 25.66 0.69
CA PRO A 236 -3.61 24.87 -0.44
C PRO A 236 -2.17 24.32 -0.24
N ALA A 237 -1.87 23.22 -0.93
CA ALA A 237 -0.52 22.67 -1.09
C ALA A 237 0.08 23.16 -2.42
N GLY A 238 0.88 24.22 -2.36
CA GLY A 238 1.28 24.97 -3.55
C GLY A 238 0.05 25.63 -4.18
N ARG A 239 -0.32 25.19 -5.39
CA ARG A 239 -1.53 25.67 -6.10
C ARG A 239 -2.71 24.70 -6.04
N TYR A 240 -2.58 23.57 -5.35
CA TYR A 240 -3.58 22.52 -5.33
C TYR A 240 -4.35 22.57 -4.00
N THR A 241 -5.67 22.72 -4.09
CA THR A 241 -6.58 22.72 -2.94
C THR A 241 -7.01 21.29 -2.63
N ARG A 242 -7.21 21.00 -1.35
CA ARG A 242 -7.71 19.69 -0.90
C ARG A 242 -9.08 19.40 -1.53
N PRO A 243 -9.29 18.21 -2.11
CA PRO A 243 -10.58 17.83 -2.67
C PRO A 243 -11.72 17.84 -1.62
N PRO A 244 -12.95 18.19 -2.01
CA PRO A 244 -14.10 18.13 -1.11
C PRO A 244 -14.28 16.73 -0.49
N GLY A 245 -14.39 16.68 0.84
CA GLY A 245 -14.60 15.45 1.59
C GLY A 245 -13.33 14.65 1.93
N TRP A 246 -12.14 15.09 1.49
CA TRP A 246 -10.87 14.43 1.84
C TRP A 246 -10.38 14.73 3.26
#